data_AF-A0A2E7S606-F1
#
_entry.id   AF-A0A2E7S606-F1
#
_cell.length_a   1.000
_cell.length_b   1.000
_cell.length_c   1.000
_cell.angle_alpha   90.00
_cell.angle_beta   90.00
_cell.angle_gamma   90.00
#
_symmetry.space_group_name_H-M   'P 1'
#
loop_
_entity.id
_entity.type
_entity.pdbx_description
1 polymer ?
#
loop_
_entity_poly.entity_id
_entity_poly.type
_entity_poly.pdbx_seq_one_letter_code
_entity_poly.pdbx_strand_id
1 'polypeptide(L)'
;MSETGSSGIGRIYIKAGSEEIDLSGSAREVSDNWLNITKQDTWQSTLSRIRMARQEAINKAMEVVVKSGIPERGSAFRRLLDTCGVDKKSDVILAAIHYLRSVERESDTPPRDVRILIAQSGMWDEDEVEKWNLSLYINRMLEGSSPLLEYPEGKASKNRFVVLTDDGVDYLENMSL
;
A
#
# COMPACT_ATOMS: atom_id res chain seq x y z
N MET A 1 -3.41 36.87 -23.70
CA MET A 1 -2.21 36.20 -23.16
C MET A 1 -2.59 35.80 -21.74
N SER A 2 -3.30 34.69 -21.51
CA SER A 2 -2.84 33.28 -21.52
C SER A 2 -1.66 33.12 -20.55
N GLU A 3 -1.65 32.28 -19.51
CA GLU A 3 -2.35 31.02 -19.27
C GLU A 3 -2.08 30.55 -17.80
N THR A 4 -3.03 29.80 -17.23
CA THR A 4 -2.90 28.69 -16.23
C THR A 4 -2.00 28.87 -14.98
N GLY A 5 -2.48 28.77 -13.75
CA GLY A 5 -3.23 27.63 -13.19
C GLY A 5 -2.25 26.56 -12.71
N SER A 6 -1.92 26.52 -11.42
CA SER A 6 -1.30 25.33 -10.81
C SER A 6 -1.81 25.14 -9.39
N SER A 7 -2.51 24.01 -9.25
CA SER A 7 -3.20 23.50 -8.07
C SER A 7 -2.24 23.30 -6.90
N GLY A 8 -2.75 23.50 -5.68
CA GLY A 8 -2.02 23.28 -4.44
C GLY A 8 -1.51 21.85 -4.32
N ILE A 9 -0.23 21.66 -4.60
CA ILE A 9 0.49 20.41 -4.30
C ILE A 9 0.73 20.40 -2.78
N GLY A 10 0.08 19.47 -2.09
CA GLY A 10 0.33 19.20 -0.68
C GLY A 10 1.81 18.89 -0.46
N ARG A 11 2.51 19.73 0.30
CA ARG A 11 3.92 19.55 0.62
C ARG A 11 4.06 18.38 1.59
N ILE A 12 4.80 17.35 1.19
CA ILE A 12 5.11 16.20 2.04
C ILE A 12 6.43 16.49 2.76
N TYR A 13 6.37 16.55 4.08
CA TYR A 13 7.54 16.69 4.95
C TYR A 13 7.78 15.37 5.66
N ILE A 14 9.00 14.85 5.55
CA ILE A 14 9.47 13.77 6.43
C ILE A 14 10.34 14.42 7.50
N LYS A 15 9.97 14.25 8.77
CA LYS A 15 10.78 14.68 9.90
C LYS A 15 11.76 13.58 10.26
N ALA A 16 13.03 13.77 9.92
CA ALA A 16 14.14 12.90 10.33
C ALA A 16 15.00 13.68 11.35
N GLY A 17 14.72 13.50 12.64
CA GLY A 17 15.43 14.23 13.70
C GLY A 17 15.12 15.73 13.71
N SER A 18 16.14 16.58 13.60
CA SER A 18 16.05 18.04 13.71
C SER A 18 15.99 18.79 12.37
N GLU A 19 15.97 18.10 11.23
CA GLU A 19 15.89 18.73 9.91
C GLU A 19 14.58 18.38 9.19
N GLU A 20 14.01 19.39 8.51
CA GLU A 20 12.84 19.27 7.64
C GLU A 20 13.29 19.25 6.17
N ILE A 21 12.98 18.17 5.44
CA ILE A 21 13.39 18.00 4.05
C ILE A 21 12.15 18.13 3.15
N ASP A 22 12.19 19.11 2.23
CA ASP A 22 11.17 19.34 1.21
C ASP A 22 11.39 18.41 0.01
N LEU A 23 10.43 17.50 -0.23
CA LEU A 23 10.50 16.47 -1.27
C LEU A 23 9.68 16.82 -2.52
N SER A 24 9.16 18.05 -2.63
CA SER A 24 8.18 18.43 -3.66
C SER A 24 8.69 18.40 -5.12
N GLY A 25 10.00 18.30 -5.37
CA GLY A 25 10.58 18.41 -6.72
C GLY A 25 11.21 17.15 -7.33
N SER A 26 11.41 16.05 -6.58
CA SER A 26 12.31 14.96 -7.02
C SER A 26 11.61 13.64 -7.42
N ALA A 27 10.31 13.51 -7.14
CA ALA A 27 9.61 12.21 -7.16
C ALA A 27 8.87 11.89 -8.48
N ARG A 28 8.84 12.82 -9.44
CA ARG A 28 7.97 12.69 -10.63
C ARG A 28 8.54 11.87 -11.79
N GLU A 29 9.83 11.51 -11.77
CA GLU A 29 10.49 10.84 -12.90
C GLU A 29 11.46 9.71 -12.50
N VAL A 30 11.31 9.07 -11.33
CA VAL A 30 12.03 7.82 -11.06
C VAL A 30 11.16 6.63 -11.48
N SER A 31 11.11 6.54 -12.81
CA SER A 31 10.79 5.42 -13.71
C SER A 31 10.41 4.07 -13.09
N ASP A 32 9.30 3.55 -13.64
CA ASP A 32 8.69 2.22 -13.55
C ASP A 32 9.60 1.00 -13.82
N ASN A 33 10.92 1.17 -13.90
CA ASN A 33 11.89 0.17 -14.37
C ASN A 33 12.55 -0.65 -13.26
N TRP A 34 12.23 -0.43 -11.98
CA TRP A 34 12.96 -1.08 -10.90
C TRP A 34 12.39 -2.43 -10.47
N LEU A 35 11.09 -2.61 -10.64
CA LEU A 35 10.42 -3.87 -10.34
C LEU A 35 10.32 -4.65 -11.65
N ASN A 36 11.19 -5.64 -11.84
CA ASN A 36 11.04 -6.67 -12.89
C ASN A 36 9.83 -7.58 -12.60
N ILE A 37 8.66 -6.97 -12.36
CA ILE A 37 7.39 -7.64 -12.14
C ILE A 37 6.79 -7.90 -13.51
N THR A 38 6.70 -9.19 -13.85
CA THR A 38 6.05 -9.69 -15.06
C THR A 38 4.59 -10.01 -14.76
N LYS A 39 3.71 -9.89 -15.76
CA LYS A 39 2.26 -10.16 -15.62
C LYS A 39 1.87 -11.62 -15.28
N GLN A 40 2.84 -12.48 -14.97
CA GLN A 40 2.64 -13.91 -14.63
C GLN A 40 3.03 -14.23 -13.19
N ASP A 41 3.27 -13.21 -12.37
CA ASP A 41 3.75 -13.39 -11.02
C ASP A 41 2.61 -13.48 -10.02
N THR A 42 2.74 -14.42 -9.09
CA THR A 42 1.74 -14.61 -8.03
C THR A 42 1.79 -13.50 -6.98
N TRP A 43 0.74 -13.41 -6.15
CA TRP A 43 0.63 -12.43 -5.09
C TRP A 43 1.83 -12.46 -4.14
N GLN A 44 2.20 -13.62 -3.60
CA GLN A 44 3.33 -13.76 -2.68
C GLN A 44 4.66 -13.40 -3.33
N SER A 45 4.89 -13.82 -4.58
CA SER A 45 6.13 -13.52 -5.30
C SER A 45 6.28 -12.01 -5.60
N THR A 46 5.17 -11.35 -5.95
CA THR A 46 5.13 -9.91 -6.21
C THR A 46 5.31 -9.10 -4.91
N LEU A 47 4.62 -9.48 -3.85
CA LEU A 47 4.75 -8.87 -2.53
C LEU A 47 6.19 -9.01 -1.98
N SER A 48 6.80 -10.19 -2.13
CA SER A 48 8.18 -10.43 -1.71
C SER A 48 9.19 -9.53 -2.44
N ARG A 49 9.04 -9.37 -3.76
CA ARG A 49 9.91 -8.47 -4.55
C ARG A 49 9.76 -7.01 -4.13
N ILE A 50 8.53 -6.55 -3.86
CA ILE A 50 8.30 -5.20 -3.35
C ILE A 50 8.97 -5.02 -1.98
N ARG A 51 8.86 -6.02 -1.09
CA ARG A 51 9.51 -5.99 0.23
C ARG A 51 11.04 -5.93 0.13
N MET A 52 11.64 -6.74 -0.75
CA MET A 52 13.08 -6.74 -1.00
C MET A 52 13.56 -5.41 -1.56
N ALA A 53 12.85 -4.88 -2.57
CA ALA A 53 13.13 -3.57 -3.15
C ALA A 53 13.09 -2.49 -2.06
N ARG A 54 12.01 -2.39 -1.28
CA ARG A 54 11.92 -1.43 -0.18
C ARG A 54 13.09 -1.53 0.81
N GLN A 55 13.46 -2.75 1.22
CA GLN A 55 14.56 -2.95 2.15
C GLN A 55 15.91 -2.53 1.56
N GLU A 56 16.16 -2.83 0.28
CA GLU A 56 17.37 -2.40 -0.42
C GLU A 56 17.45 -0.87 -0.49
N ALA A 57 16.34 -0.19 -0.80
CA ALA A 57 16.30 1.26 -0.85
C ALA A 57 16.53 1.90 0.53
N ILE A 58 15.95 1.33 1.60
CA ILE A 58 16.21 1.78 2.98
C ILE A 58 17.69 1.60 3.33
N ASN A 59 18.28 0.44 3.02
CA ASN A 59 19.69 0.17 3.31
C ASN A 59 20.61 1.16 2.56
N LYS A 60 20.32 1.47 1.29
CA LYS A 60 21.06 2.46 0.49
C LYS A 60 20.87 3.89 0.99
N ALA A 61 19.67 4.24 1.44
CA ALA A 61 19.39 5.56 2.03
C ALA A 61 20.14 5.78 3.36
N MET A 62 20.48 4.70 4.09
CA MET A 62 21.36 4.76 5.25
C MET A 62 22.84 5.00 4.88
N GLU A 63 23.26 4.65 3.66
CA GLU A 63 24.63 4.82 3.17
C GLU A 63 24.85 6.15 2.42
N VAL A 64 23.79 6.75 1.84
CA VAL A 64 23.87 8.01 1.09
C VAL A 64 22.58 8.81 1.32
N VAL A 65 22.69 10.04 1.86
CA VAL A 65 21.57 10.97 2.15
C VAL A 65 20.88 11.52 0.88
N VAL A 66 20.81 10.81 -0.25
CA VAL A 66 20.43 11.42 -1.54
C VAL A 66 19.45 10.59 -2.39
N LYS A 67 18.30 11.21 -2.67
CA LYS A 67 17.48 11.26 -3.91
C LYS A 67 17.10 9.96 -4.67
N SER A 68 17.38 8.76 -4.19
CA SER A 68 17.16 7.55 -4.98
C SER A 68 15.83 6.84 -4.67
N GLY A 69 14.83 7.05 -5.52
CA GLY A 69 14.02 5.98 -6.09
C GLY A 69 13.31 4.96 -5.19
N ILE A 70 13.01 5.27 -3.93
CA ILE A 70 12.05 4.47 -3.15
C ILE A 70 10.72 4.57 -3.91
N PRO A 71 10.10 3.45 -4.32
CA PRO A 71 8.77 3.48 -4.90
C PRO A 71 7.84 4.22 -3.95
N GLU A 72 7.18 5.28 -4.44
CA GLU A 72 6.14 5.94 -3.69
C GLU A 72 5.10 4.86 -3.33
N ARG A 73 4.69 4.78 -2.06
CA ARG A 73 3.94 3.62 -1.53
C ARG A 73 2.68 3.33 -2.34
N GLY A 74 2.02 4.37 -2.84
CA GLY A 74 0.89 4.27 -3.75
C GLY A 74 1.26 3.60 -5.06
N SER A 75 2.31 4.06 -5.73
CA SER A 75 2.80 3.45 -6.98
C SER A 75 3.20 1.97 -6.84
N ALA A 76 3.81 1.59 -5.72
CA ALA A 76 4.16 0.18 -5.44
C ALA A 76 2.92 -0.68 -5.21
N PHE A 77 1.96 -0.15 -4.43
CA PHE A 77 0.70 -0.81 -4.17
C PHE A 77 -0.13 -0.97 -5.45
N ARG A 78 -0.23 0.07 -6.29
CA ARG A 78 -0.88 -0.03 -7.61
C ARG A 78 -0.28 -1.14 -8.45
N ARG A 79 1.06 -1.22 -8.53
CA ARG A 79 1.75 -2.23 -9.33
C ARG A 79 1.44 -3.64 -8.85
N LEU A 80 1.31 -3.84 -7.54
CA LEU A 80 0.86 -5.11 -6.95
C LEU A 80 -0.56 -5.46 -7.41
N LEU A 81 -1.50 -4.51 -7.31
CA LEU A 81 -2.88 -4.71 -7.75
C LEU A 81 -2.98 -5.03 -9.24
N ASP A 82 -2.33 -4.23 -10.09
CA ASP A 82 -2.32 -4.39 -11.54
C ASP A 82 -1.71 -5.73 -11.99
N THR A 83 -0.67 -6.19 -11.29
CA THR A 83 0.00 -7.48 -11.59
C THR A 83 -0.87 -8.65 -11.19
N CYS A 84 -1.50 -8.58 -10.01
CA CYS A 84 -2.28 -9.68 -9.45
C CYS A 84 -3.77 -9.65 -9.87
N GLY A 85 -4.16 -8.71 -10.74
CA GLY A 85 -5.55 -8.59 -11.21
C GLY A 85 -6.55 -8.23 -10.12
N VAL A 86 -6.13 -7.47 -9.09
CA VAL A 86 -6.98 -7.13 -7.94
C VAL A 86 -7.68 -5.79 -8.15
N ASP A 87 -8.99 -5.82 -8.43
CA ASP A 87 -9.80 -4.62 -8.72
C ASP A 87 -11.11 -4.51 -7.92
N LYS A 88 -11.62 -5.61 -7.36
CA LYS A 88 -12.83 -5.60 -6.54
C LYS A 88 -12.57 -4.96 -5.18
N LYS A 89 -13.53 -4.15 -4.71
CA LYS A 89 -13.39 -3.36 -3.46
C LYS A 89 -12.98 -4.18 -2.24
N SER A 90 -13.60 -5.34 -2.02
CA SER A 90 -13.25 -6.24 -0.91
C SER A 90 -11.79 -6.70 -0.99
N ASP A 91 -11.38 -7.08 -2.19
CA ASP A 91 -10.09 -7.69 -2.48
C ASP A 91 -8.98 -6.62 -2.39
N VAL A 92 -9.26 -5.41 -2.86
CA VAL A 92 -8.39 -4.23 -2.71
C VAL A 92 -8.20 -3.87 -1.24
N ILE A 93 -9.25 -3.91 -0.41
CA ILE A 93 -9.14 -3.66 1.03
C ILE A 93 -8.30 -4.74 1.72
N LEU A 94 -8.53 -6.01 1.38
CA LEU A 94 -7.75 -7.14 1.88
C LEU A 94 -6.27 -7.01 1.49
N ALA A 95 -5.99 -6.71 0.22
CA ALA A 95 -4.68 -6.44 -0.33
C ALA A 95 -3.97 -5.28 0.38
N ALA A 96 -4.68 -4.18 0.64
CA ALA A 96 -4.14 -3.01 1.33
C ALA A 96 -3.73 -3.34 2.77
N ILE A 97 -4.57 -4.06 3.51
CA ILE A 97 -4.25 -4.52 4.86
C ILE A 97 -2.99 -5.39 4.83
N HIS A 98 -2.93 -6.36 3.92
CA HIS A 98 -1.78 -7.25 3.81
C HIS A 98 -0.49 -6.49 3.46
N TYR A 99 -0.57 -5.54 2.53
CA TYR A 99 0.55 -4.69 2.15
C TYR A 99 1.10 -3.90 3.35
N LEU A 100 0.24 -3.26 4.14
CA LEU A 100 0.63 -2.50 5.33
C LEU A 100 1.35 -3.38 6.36
N ARG A 101 0.86 -4.60 6.57
CA ARG A 101 1.46 -5.54 7.53
C ARG A 101 2.77 -6.14 7.03
N SER A 102 2.81 -6.59 5.78
CA SER A 102 3.91 -7.42 5.26
C SER A 102 5.03 -6.63 4.60
N VAL A 103 4.69 -5.50 3.96
CA VAL A 103 5.66 -4.63 3.28
C VAL A 103 6.06 -3.47 4.17
N GLU A 104 5.07 -2.78 4.75
CA GLU A 104 5.33 -1.55 5.52
C GLU A 104 5.64 -1.82 7.00
N ARG A 105 5.33 -3.04 7.48
CA ARG A 105 5.47 -3.47 8.88
C ARG A 105 4.70 -2.60 9.86
N GLU A 106 3.63 -1.96 9.39
CA GLU A 106 2.73 -1.17 10.23
C GLU A 106 1.78 -2.13 10.94
N SER A 107 1.86 -2.22 12.26
CA SER A 107 0.99 -3.12 13.06
C SER A 107 -0.30 -2.46 13.52
N ASP A 108 -0.43 -1.15 13.34
CA ASP A 108 -1.55 -0.33 13.77
C ASP A 108 -1.92 0.62 12.64
N THR A 109 -2.98 0.27 11.90
CA THR A 109 -3.47 1.05 10.76
C THR A 109 -4.99 1.14 10.83
N PRO A 110 -5.57 2.20 11.42
CA PRO A 110 -7.02 2.42 11.36
C PRO A 110 -7.55 2.41 9.92
N PRO A 111 -8.85 2.18 9.70
CA PRO A 111 -9.44 2.15 8.36
C PRO A 111 -9.12 3.38 7.50
N ARG A 112 -8.90 4.55 8.12
CA ARG A 112 -8.46 5.76 7.41
C ARG A 112 -7.10 5.59 6.72
N ASP A 113 -6.15 4.91 7.33
CA ASP A 113 -4.80 4.76 6.77
C ASP A 113 -4.80 3.73 5.63
N VAL A 114 -5.64 2.69 5.75
CA VAL A 114 -5.94 1.75 4.65
C VAL A 114 -6.53 2.51 3.46
N ARG A 115 -7.48 3.43 3.71
CA ARG A 115 -8.07 4.27 2.66
C ARG A 115 -7.03 5.15 1.97
N ILE A 116 -6.15 5.79 2.74
CA ILE A 116 -5.10 6.66 2.21
C ILE A 116 -4.20 5.86 1.27
N LEU A 117 -3.78 4.65 1.63
CA LEU A 117 -2.98 3.80 0.73
C LEU A 117 -3.71 3.48 -0.57
N ILE A 118 -5.01 3.12 -0.49
CA ILE A 118 -5.82 2.83 -1.67
C ILE A 118 -5.93 4.06 -2.58
N ALA A 119 -6.21 5.24 -2.04
CA ALA A 119 -6.27 6.48 -2.82
C ALA A 119 -4.89 6.84 -3.43
N GLN A 120 -3.79 6.61 -2.70
CA GLN A 120 -2.43 6.81 -3.20
C GLN A 120 -2.09 5.90 -4.39
N SER A 121 -2.77 4.77 -4.57
CA SER A 121 -2.61 3.96 -5.79
C SER A 121 -2.96 4.75 -7.06
N GLY A 122 -3.86 5.73 -6.97
CA GLY A 122 -4.37 6.47 -8.13
C GLY A 122 -5.21 5.63 -9.09
N MET A 123 -5.66 4.44 -8.67
CA MET A 123 -6.66 3.64 -9.40
C MET A 123 -8.08 4.13 -9.14
N TRP A 124 -8.31 4.68 -7.94
CA TRP A 124 -9.56 5.31 -7.51
C TRP A 124 -9.24 6.67 -6.92
N ASP A 125 -10.10 7.67 -7.15
CA ASP A 125 -9.95 8.99 -6.56
C ASP A 125 -10.38 9.01 -5.08
N GLU A 126 -9.92 10.02 -4.33
CA GLU A 126 -10.17 10.11 -2.88
C GLU A 126 -11.67 10.16 -2.54
N ASP A 127 -12.47 10.85 -3.36
CA ASP A 127 -13.92 10.98 -3.19
C ASP A 127 -14.65 9.64 -3.39
N GLU A 128 -14.16 8.79 -4.28
CA GLU A 128 -14.67 7.45 -4.47
C GLU A 128 -14.35 6.56 -3.28
N VAL A 129 -13.08 6.51 -2.84
CA VAL A 129 -12.67 5.63 -1.74
C VAL A 129 -13.28 6.09 -0.41
N GLU A 130 -13.57 7.38 -0.22
CA GLU A 130 -14.25 7.87 0.99
C GLU A 130 -15.66 7.28 1.16
N LYS A 131 -16.34 6.97 0.04
CA LYS A 131 -17.66 6.30 0.06
C LYS A 131 -17.56 4.82 0.46
N TRP A 132 -16.37 4.24 0.51
CA TRP A 132 -16.20 2.84 0.86
C TRP A 132 -16.29 2.67 2.38
N ASN A 133 -17.25 1.87 2.82
CA ASN A 133 -17.41 1.53 4.23
C ASN A 133 -16.39 0.45 4.63
N LEU A 134 -15.12 0.83 4.76
CA LEU A 134 -14.01 -0.10 5.06
C LEU A 134 -14.27 -0.94 6.31
N SER A 135 -14.84 -0.34 7.37
CA SER A 135 -15.17 -1.07 8.59
C SER A 135 -16.15 -2.22 8.33
N LEU A 136 -17.18 -1.98 7.51
CA LEU A 136 -18.14 -3.03 7.13
C LEU A 136 -17.48 -4.15 6.34
N TYR A 137 -16.63 -3.84 5.36
CA TYR A 137 -15.91 -4.86 4.60
C TYR A 137 -14.97 -5.67 5.48
N ILE A 138 -14.23 -5.01 6.37
CA ILE A 138 -13.34 -5.68 7.34
C ILE A 138 -14.14 -6.62 8.24
N ASN A 139 -15.26 -6.17 8.81
CA ASN A 139 -16.09 -7.01 9.67
C ASN A 139 -16.65 -8.22 8.93
N ARG A 140 -17.08 -8.06 7.67
CA ARG A 140 -17.52 -9.20 6.85
C ARG A 140 -16.42 -10.23 6.59
N MET A 141 -15.18 -9.77 6.42
CA MET A 141 -14.02 -10.66 6.23
C MET A 141 -13.58 -11.35 7.54
N LEU A 142 -13.94 -10.79 8.71
CA LEU A 142 -13.72 -11.39 10.03
C LEU A 142 -14.79 -12.44 10.40
N GLU A 143 -16.02 -12.28 9.91
CA GLU A 143 -17.20 -13.06 10.34
C GLU A 143 -17.57 -14.22 9.39
N GLY A 144 -16.86 -14.40 8.28
CA GLY A 144 -17.15 -15.43 7.27
C GLY A 144 -16.96 -16.87 7.77
N SER A 145 -17.51 -17.85 7.05
CA SER A 145 -17.30 -19.28 7.33
C SER A 145 -15.85 -19.73 7.14
N SER A 146 -15.13 -19.02 6.27
CA SER A 146 -13.68 -19.04 6.13
C SER A 146 -13.24 -17.57 6.24
N PRO A 147 -12.91 -17.10 7.45
CA PRO A 147 -12.50 -15.72 7.67
C PRO A 147 -11.19 -15.43 6.92
N LEU A 148 -11.17 -14.33 6.17
CA LEU A 148 -9.96 -13.86 5.47
C LEU A 148 -9.11 -12.96 6.37
N LEU A 149 -9.68 -12.48 7.47
CA LEU A 149 -9.02 -11.63 8.45
C LEU A 149 -9.20 -12.22 9.85
N GLU A 150 -8.25 -11.88 10.73
CA GLU A 150 -8.32 -12.17 12.15
C GLU A 150 -7.71 -11.05 12.99
N TYR A 151 -7.97 -11.09 14.30
CA TYR A 151 -7.28 -10.24 15.26
C TYR A 151 -6.03 -10.96 15.77
N PRO A 152 -4.84 -10.35 15.67
CA PRO A 152 -3.63 -10.97 16.18
C PRO A 152 -3.67 -11.12 17.70
N GLU A 153 -3.04 -12.17 18.22
CA GLU A 153 -2.97 -12.44 19.65
C GLU A 153 -2.37 -11.26 20.43
N GLY A 154 -2.94 -10.98 21.61
CA GLY A 154 -2.46 -9.91 22.49
C GLY A 154 -2.79 -8.48 22.04
N LYS A 155 -3.53 -8.30 20.94
CA LYS A 155 -4.07 -6.99 20.53
C LYS A 155 -5.56 -6.89 20.85
N ALA A 156 -6.06 -5.65 20.93
CA ALA A 156 -7.48 -5.41 21.07
C ALA A 156 -8.23 -5.83 19.79
N SER A 157 -9.44 -6.35 19.94
CA SER A 157 -10.34 -6.69 18.82
C SER A 157 -10.87 -5.42 18.15
N LYS A 158 -10.00 -4.75 17.37
CA LYS A 158 -10.27 -3.52 16.63
C LYS A 158 -9.71 -3.62 15.22
N ASN A 159 -10.46 -3.10 14.25
CA ASN A 159 -10.11 -3.14 12.82
C ASN A 159 -8.72 -2.58 12.50
N ARG A 160 -8.17 -1.70 13.35
CA ARG A 160 -6.83 -1.14 13.17
C ARG A 160 -5.69 -2.16 13.28
N PHE A 161 -5.94 -3.32 13.90
CA PHE A 161 -4.93 -4.34 14.18
C PHE A 161 -5.09 -5.60 13.34
N VAL A 162 -6.14 -5.71 12.52
CA VAL A 162 -6.43 -6.95 11.78
C VAL A 162 -5.26 -7.34 10.88
N VAL A 163 -5.08 -8.64 10.74
CA VAL A 163 -4.12 -9.30 9.86
C VAL A 163 -4.86 -10.33 9.02
N LEU A 164 -4.23 -10.78 7.93
CA LEU A 164 -4.80 -11.86 7.12
C LEU A 164 -4.59 -13.19 7.84
N THR A 165 -5.59 -14.05 7.72
CA THR A 165 -5.47 -15.49 7.99
C THR A 165 -4.71 -16.18 6.85
N ASP A 166 -4.34 -17.44 7.04
CA ASP A 166 -3.82 -18.28 5.96
C ASP A 166 -4.82 -18.36 4.79
N ASP A 167 -6.12 -18.54 5.06
CA ASP A 167 -7.19 -18.52 4.05
C ASP A 167 -7.24 -17.18 3.29
N GLY A 168 -7.04 -16.06 3.99
CA GLY A 168 -6.98 -14.73 3.37
C GLY A 168 -5.80 -14.56 2.44
N VAL A 169 -4.65 -15.13 2.81
CA VAL A 169 -3.44 -15.16 1.97
C VAL A 169 -3.65 -16.04 0.75
N ASP A 170 -4.19 -17.24 0.94
CA ASP A 170 -4.47 -18.19 -0.15
C ASP A 170 -5.52 -17.62 -1.12
N TYR A 171 -6.51 -16.87 -0.63
CA TYR A 171 -7.48 -16.17 -1.46
C TYR A 171 -6.79 -15.16 -2.40
N LEU A 172 -5.87 -14.34 -1.88
CA LEU A 172 -5.09 -13.39 -2.70
C LEU A 172 -4.17 -14.13 -3.70
N GLU A 173 -3.55 -15.22 -3.28
CA GLU A 173 -2.70 -16.04 -4.15
C GLU A 173 -3.51 -16.64 -5.30
N ASN A 174 -4.66 -17.25 -5.02
CA ASN A 174 -5.50 -17.89 -6.03
C ASN A 174 -6.08 -16.90 -7.04
N MET A 175 -6.27 -15.63 -6.68
CA MET A 175 -6.69 -14.59 -7.63
C MET A 175 -5.60 -14.18 -8.61
N SER A 176 -4.33 -14.38 -8.23
CA SER A 176 -3.17 -13.98 -9.05
C SER A 176 -2.69 -15.04 -10.04
N LEU A 177 -3.36 -16.20 -10.08
CA LEU A 177 -3.09 -17.34 -10.97
C LEU A 177 -3.95 -17.29 -12.24
#